data_AF-A0A433IJH8-F1
#
_entry.id   AF-A0A433IJH8-F1
#
_cell.length_a   1.000
_cell.length_b   1.000
_cell.length_c   1.000
_cell.angle_alpha   90.00
_cell.angle_beta   90.00
_cell.angle_gamma   90.00
#
_symmetry.space_group_name_H-M   'P 1'
#
loop_
_entity.id
_entity.type
_entity.pdbx_description
1 polymer ?
#
loop_
_entity_poly.entity_id
_entity_poly.type
_entity_poly.pdbx_seq_one_letter_code
_entity_poly.pdbx_strand_id
1 'polypeptide(L)'
;MARRDRRHGAGVLCILALSGCANLNAPPSTSVPTPPSTSTPAAPAASASAPATPRQPADPAFIEERARQAVETGRWDVAEGYYLQLTRARPNDAEPWFQLGNLYAEQGRLDSAERAYREALRRRDEVRTLHNLGLVQIKLGIGALREAQRRLPADDPIQEQTREFLRGALEAAAP
;
A
#
# COMPACT_ATOMS: atom_id res chain seq x y z
N MET A 1 -15.99 39.73 -34.45
CA MET A 1 -14.65 40.28 -34.76
C MET A 1 -14.50 41.63 -34.05
N ALA A 2 -13.76 41.69 -32.94
CA ALA A 2 -13.24 42.92 -32.36
C ALA A 2 -12.01 42.55 -31.52
N ARG A 3 -11.03 43.45 -31.48
CA ARG A 3 -9.60 43.15 -31.40
C ARG A 3 -9.12 42.75 -29.99
N ARG A 4 -8.14 41.84 -30.01
CA ARG A 4 -7.16 41.55 -28.94
C ARG A 4 -6.49 42.83 -28.47
N ASP A 5 -6.37 43.00 -27.16
CA ASP A 5 -5.33 43.81 -26.55
C ASP A 5 -4.43 42.93 -25.68
N ARG A 6 -3.17 42.82 -26.11
CA ARG A 6 -2.06 42.22 -25.36
C ARG A 6 -1.44 43.34 -24.53
N ARG A 7 -1.22 43.12 -23.23
CA ARG A 7 -0.23 43.88 -22.47
C ARG A 7 0.75 42.93 -21.80
N HIS A 8 2.01 43.10 -22.17
CA HIS A 8 3.18 42.51 -21.56
C HIS A 8 3.51 43.24 -20.25
N GLY A 9 3.99 42.50 -19.25
CA GLY A 9 4.59 43.03 -18.03
C GLY A 9 5.61 42.03 -17.52
N ALA A 10 6.88 42.39 -17.65
CA ALA A 10 8.05 41.62 -17.26
C ALA A 10 8.56 42.04 -15.87
N GLY A 11 9.36 41.18 -15.24
CA GLY A 11 10.17 41.47 -14.03
C GLY A 11 9.51 40.98 -12.74
N VAL A 12 10.21 40.48 -11.72
CA VAL A 12 11.62 40.57 -11.34
C VAL A 12 11.99 39.35 -10.49
N LEU A 13 13.22 38.87 -10.69
CA LEU A 13 13.94 37.83 -9.94
C LEU A 13 14.45 38.40 -8.60
N CYS A 14 14.21 37.72 -7.48
CA CYS A 14 14.89 38.03 -6.20
C CYS A 14 15.40 36.75 -5.54
N ILE A 15 16.72 36.57 -5.60
CA ILE A 15 17.52 35.60 -4.85
C ILE A 15 18.06 36.33 -3.62
N LEU A 16 17.84 35.82 -2.41
CA LEU A 16 18.66 36.16 -1.25
C LEU A 16 18.92 34.90 -0.41
N ALA A 17 20.20 34.55 -0.33
CA ALA A 17 20.78 33.55 0.56
C ALA A 17 21.66 34.27 1.59
N LEU A 18 21.54 33.95 2.87
CA LEU A 18 22.48 34.27 3.96
C LEU A 18 22.38 33.11 4.99
N SER A 19 23.36 32.20 5.09
CA SER A 19 24.65 32.27 5.82
C SER A 19 24.46 32.22 7.35
N GLY A 20 24.78 31.09 8.01
CA GLY A 20 25.97 30.92 8.89
C GLY A 20 25.57 31.13 10.37
N CYS A 21 26.13 30.54 11.44
CA CYS A 21 27.27 29.68 11.72
C CYS A 21 27.00 28.91 13.04
N ALA A 22 27.77 27.85 13.27
CA ALA A 22 27.83 27.08 14.51
C ALA A 22 28.64 27.78 15.63
N ASN A 23 28.49 27.28 16.87
CA ASN A 23 29.57 26.77 17.74
C ASN A 23 29.54 27.24 19.23
N LEU A 24 30.11 26.37 20.08
CA LEU A 24 30.66 26.52 21.44
C LEU A 24 29.70 26.56 22.64
N ASN A 25 29.64 25.46 23.41
CA ASN A 25 30.24 25.49 24.75
C ASN A 25 30.40 24.08 25.37
N ALA A 26 31.59 23.84 25.94
CA ALA A 26 31.95 22.70 26.77
C ALA A 26 32.59 23.22 28.09
N PRO A 27 32.97 22.37 29.06
CA PRO A 27 32.38 22.24 30.40
C PRO A 27 33.24 22.89 31.52
N PRO A 28 32.91 22.65 32.80
CA PRO A 28 33.98 22.12 33.65
C PRO A 28 33.56 21.02 34.66
N SER A 29 34.59 20.25 35.00
CA SER A 29 34.73 19.13 35.95
C SER A 29 34.60 19.54 37.41
N THR A 30 34.11 18.65 38.30
CA THR A 30 34.71 18.44 39.64
C THR A 30 34.23 17.16 40.35
N SER A 31 35.23 16.46 40.90
CA SER A 31 35.29 15.72 42.18
C SER A 31 34.42 14.48 42.46
N VAL A 32 35.16 13.38 42.68
CA VAL A 32 34.81 12.09 43.28
C VAL A 32 34.65 12.19 44.82
N PRO A 33 33.84 11.31 45.45
CA PRO A 33 34.38 10.44 46.51
C PRO A 33 33.88 8.98 46.44
N THR A 34 34.79 8.01 46.61
CA THR A 34 34.55 6.61 47.08
C THR A 34 34.48 6.60 48.62
N PRO A 35 33.84 5.65 49.37
CA PRO A 35 33.87 4.16 49.25
C PRO A 35 32.52 3.49 49.72
N PRO A 36 32.40 2.24 50.25
CA PRO A 36 33.28 1.07 50.28
C PRO A 36 32.67 -0.22 49.67
N SER A 37 33.54 -1.22 49.56
CA SER A 37 33.27 -2.60 49.12
C SER A 37 32.22 -3.31 49.98
N THR A 38 31.15 -3.77 49.35
CA THR A 38 30.32 -4.87 49.85
C THR A 38 30.25 -5.96 48.80
N SER A 39 30.71 -7.14 49.20
CA SER A 39 30.59 -8.41 48.48
C SER A 39 29.13 -8.75 48.18
N THR A 40 28.78 -8.83 46.90
CA THR A 40 27.53 -9.42 46.43
C THR A 40 27.87 -10.68 45.63
N PRO A 41 27.26 -11.85 45.91
CA PRO A 41 27.46 -13.04 45.10
C PRO A 41 26.80 -12.89 43.73
N ALA A 42 27.45 -13.49 42.73
CA ALA A 42 27.13 -13.40 41.32
C ALA A 42 25.64 -13.67 40.99
N ALA A 43 25.07 -12.78 40.19
CA ALA A 43 23.87 -13.06 39.40
C ALA A 43 24.18 -14.18 38.40
N PRO A 44 23.24 -15.13 38.13
CA PRO A 44 23.42 -16.06 37.04
C PRO A 44 23.44 -15.29 35.73
N ALA A 45 24.39 -15.70 34.90
CA ALA A 45 24.69 -15.16 33.60
C ALA A 45 23.44 -14.94 32.76
N ALA A 46 23.52 -13.85 31.98
CA ALA A 46 22.81 -13.64 30.74
C ALA A 46 22.22 -14.93 30.16
N SER A 47 20.89 -14.96 30.05
CA SER A 47 20.22 -15.79 29.05
C SER A 47 20.93 -15.52 27.73
N ALA A 48 21.77 -16.49 27.35
CA ALA A 48 22.44 -16.51 26.07
C ALA A 48 21.33 -16.43 25.03
N SER A 49 21.17 -15.24 24.43
CA SER A 49 20.45 -15.10 23.19
C SER A 49 21.16 -16.05 22.23
N ALA A 50 20.51 -17.17 21.93
CA ALA A 50 21.00 -18.11 20.94
C ALA A 50 21.40 -17.30 19.70
N PRO A 51 22.53 -17.65 19.04
CA PRO A 51 22.93 -16.93 17.84
C PRO A 51 21.72 -16.88 16.91
N ALA A 52 21.36 -15.68 16.46
CA ALA A 52 20.30 -15.50 15.50
C ALA A 52 20.67 -16.33 14.27
N THR A 53 20.17 -17.57 14.22
CA THR A 53 20.36 -18.47 13.10
C THR A 53 19.93 -17.67 11.88
N PRO A 54 20.76 -17.56 10.84
CA PRO A 54 20.34 -16.91 9.61
C PRO A 54 18.99 -17.51 9.24
N ARG A 55 17.92 -16.71 9.30
CA ARG A 55 16.57 -17.18 8.97
C ARG A 55 16.70 -17.67 7.54
N GLN A 56 16.67 -19.00 7.36
CA GLN A 56 16.61 -19.55 6.02
C GLN A 56 15.49 -18.80 5.29
N PRO A 57 15.70 -18.36 4.04
CA PRO A 57 14.60 -17.80 3.26
C PRO A 57 13.49 -18.84 3.35
N ALA A 58 12.35 -18.44 3.94
CA ALA A 58 11.31 -19.40 4.26
C ALA A 58 10.95 -20.15 2.98
N ASP A 59 10.97 -21.48 3.04
CA ASP A 59 10.61 -22.33 1.92
C ASP A 59 9.31 -21.81 1.30
N PRO A 60 9.25 -21.50 -0.01
CA PRO A 60 8.03 -20.98 -0.63
C PRO A 60 6.80 -21.85 -0.33
N ALA A 61 6.93 -23.16 -0.18
CA ALA A 61 5.83 -24.03 0.22
C ALA A 61 5.32 -23.72 1.64
N PHE A 62 6.22 -23.45 2.59
CA PHE A 62 5.84 -23.00 3.93
C PHE A 62 5.15 -21.63 3.91
N ILE A 63 5.67 -20.68 3.13
CA ILE A 63 5.06 -19.34 2.99
C ILE A 63 3.63 -19.46 2.43
N GLU A 64 3.43 -20.31 1.44
CA GLU A 64 2.14 -20.58 0.81
C GLU A 64 1.14 -21.23 1.76
N GLU A 65 1.57 -22.22 2.54
CA GLU A 65 0.74 -22.84 3.58
C GLU A 65 0.26 -21.80 4.59
N ARG A 66 1.15 -20.91 5.04
CA ARG A 66 0.80 -19.84 5.98
C ARG A 66 -0.11 -18.79 5.37
N ALA A 67 0.06 -18.46 4.09
CA ALA A 67 -0.82 -17.56 3.37
C ALA A 67 -2.26 -18.11 3.35
N ARG A 68 -2.42 -19.38 2.95
CA ARG A 68 -3.74 -20.03 2.88
C ARG A 68 -4.41 -20.13 4.24
N GLN A 69 -3.67 -20.55 5.27
CA GLN A 69 -4.17 -20.59 6.65
C GLN A 69 -4.62 -19.20 7.12
N ALA A 70 -3.91 -18.14 6.74
CA ALA A 70 -4.29 -16.78 7.08
C ALA A 70 -5.58 -16.34 6.37
N VAL A 71 -5.78 -16.71 5.10
CA VAL A 71 -7.04 -16.49 4.37
C VAL A 71 -8.20 -17.24 5.05
N GLU A 72 -8.03 -18.52 5.35
CA GLU A 72 -9.06 -19.35 5.99
C GLU A 72 -9.48 -18.81 7.37
N THR A 73 -8.55 -18.17 8.08
CA THR A 73 -8.80 -17.56 9.41
C THR A 73 -9.20 -16.09 9.33
N GLY A 74 -9.41 -15.53 8.14
CA GLY A 74 -9.81 -14.14 7.92
C GLY A 74 -8.75 -13.11 8.34
N ARG A 75 -7.48 -13.52 8.51
CA ARG A 75 -6.36 -12.63 8.84
C ARG A 75 -5.74 -12.07 7.57
N TRP A 76 -6.49 -11.18 6.94
CA TRP A 76 -6.17 -10.64 5.62
C TRP A 76 -4.82 -9.94 5.54
N ASP A 77 -4.44 -9.15 6.55
CA ASP A 77 -3.14 -8.45 6.58
C ASP A 77 -1.97 -9.44 6.62
N VAL A 78 -2.15 -10.55 7.33
CA VAL A 78 -1.15 -11.62 7.44
C VAL A 78 -1.05 -12.38 6.11
N ALA A 79 -2.18 -12.69 5.47
CA ALA A 79 -2.20 -13.31 4.15
C ALA A 79 -1.54 -12.42 3.08
N GLU A 80 -1.84 -11.11 3.06
CA GLU A 80 -1.18 -10.14 2.18
C GLU A 80 0.34 -10.18 2.35
N GLY A 81 0.82 -10.16 3.59
CA GLY A 81 2.26 -10.23 3.89
C GLY A 81 2.94 -11.50 3.38
N TYR A 82 2.26 -12.66 3.45
CA TYR A 82 2.81 -13.90 2.91
C TYR A 82 2.74 -13.98 1.38
N TYR A 83 1.64 -13.55 0.76
CA TYR A 83 1.57 -13.51 -0.70
C TYR A 83 2.57 -12.52 -1.30
N LEU A 84 2.83 -11.37 -0.67
CA LEU A 84 3.90 -10.45 -1.07
C LEU A 84 5.31 -11.04 -0.93
N GLN A 85 5.51 -11.99 0.00
CA GLN A 85 6.76 -12.74 0.06
C GLN A 85 6.85 -13.75 -1.08
N LEU A 86 5.74 -14.43 -1.42
CA LEU A 86 5.69 -15.35 -2.55
C LEU A 86 5.92 -14.66 -3.89
N THR A 87 5.44 -13.44 -4.10
CA THR A 87 5.72 -12.69 -5.34
C THR A 87 7.20 -12.37 -5.51
N ARG A 88 7.97 -12.30 -4.41
CA ARG A 88 9.44 -12.12 -4.43
C ARG A 88 10.18 -13.45 -4.60
N ALA A 89 9.70 -14.49 -3.93
CA ALA A 89 10.30 -15.83 -3.98
C ALA A 89 10.07 -16.53 -5.33
N ARG A 90 8.92 -16.26 -5.97
CA ARG A 90 8.51 -16.81 -7.27
C ARG A 90 8.14 -15.67 -8.23
N PRO A 91 9.11 -14.89 -8.75
CA PRO A 91 8.83 -13.66 -9.50
C PRO A 91 8.06 -13.89 -10.81
N ASN A 92 8.16 -15.08 -11.40
CA ASN A 92 7.49 -15.47 -12.64
C ASN A 92 6.18 -16.23 -12.40
N ASP A 93 5.79 -16.48 -11.15
CA ASP A 93 4.56 -17.19 -10.83
C ASP A 93 3.39 -16.20 -10.75
N ALA A 94 2.33 -16.50 -11.48
CA ALA A 94 1.11 -15.70 -11.51
C ALA A 94 0.23 -15.90 -10.28
N GLU A 95 0.32 -17.07 -9.63
CA GLU A 95 -0.63 -17.47 -8.57
C GLU A 95 -0.60 -16.53 -7.36
N PRO A 96 0.56 -16.11 -6.81
CA PRO A 96 0.57 -15.18 -5.68
C PRO A 96 -0.06 -13.81 -6.00
N TRP A 97 0.08 -13.35 -7.24
CA TRP A 97 -0.56 -12.11 -7.70
C TRP A 97 -2.07 -12.26 -7.88
N PHE A 98 -2.52 -13.40 -8.39
CA PHE A 98 -3.95 -13.73 -8.48
C PHE A 98 -4.59 -13.76 -7.08
N GLN A 99 -3.93 -14.40 -6.11
CA GLN A 99 -4.42 -14.48 -4.73
C GLN A 99 -4.45 -13.10 -4.03
N LEU A 100 -3.44 -12.25 -4.26
CA LEU A 100 -3.50 -10.84 -3.82
C LEU A 100 -4.68 -10.10 -4.44
N GLY A 101 -4.95 -10.33 -5.73
CA GLY A 101 -6.11 -9.77 -6.43
C GLY A 101 -7.43 -10.16 -5.76
N ASN A 102 -7.63 -11.44 -5.46
CA ASN A 102 -8.82 -11.94 -4.76
C ASN A 102 -8.94 -11.30 -3.37
N LEU A 103 -7.86 -11.33 -2.59
CA LEU A 103 -7.79 -10.79 -1.24
C LEU A 103 -8.12 -9.30 -1.19
N TYR A 104 -7.61 -8.50 -2.14
CA TYR A 104 -7.94 -7.08 -2.23
C TYR A 104 -9.38 -6.83 -2.69
N ALA A 105 -9.89 -7.65 -3.62
CA ALA A 105 -11.25 -7.52 -4.12
C ALA A 105 -12.28 -7.80 -3.02
N GLU A 106 -12.05 -8.81 -2.18
CA GLU A 106 -12.90 -9.15 -1.03
C GLU A 106 -12.93 -8.03 0.03
N GLN A 107 -11.80 -7.34 0.24
CA GLN A 107 -11.71 -6.18 1.12
C GLN A 107 -12.23 -4.87 0.51
N GLY A 108 -12.70 -4.89 -0.75
CA GLY A 108 -13.10 -3.67 -1.46
C GLY A 108 -11.94 -2.73 -1.82
N ARG A 109 -10.68 -3.17 -1.70
CA ARG A 109 -9.46 -2.44 -2.12
C ARG A 109 -9.29 -2.56 -3.63
N LEU A 110 -10.28 -2.09 -4.39
CA LEU A 110 -10.44 -2.39 -5.82
C LEU A 110 -9.24 -1.95 -6.69
N ASP A 111 -8.63 -0.79 -6.44
CA ASP A 111 -7.44 -0.37 -7.20
C ASP A 111 -6.24 -1.30 -6.98
N SER A 112 -6.10 -1.84 -5.76
CA SER A 112 -5.04 -2.79 -5.44
C SER A 112 -5.32 -4.14 -6.10
N ALA A 113 -6.59 -4.56 -6.11
CA ALA A 113 -7.02 -5.77 -6.82
C ALA A 113 -6.72 -5.67 -8.32
N GLU A 114 -7.07 -4.55 -8.95
CA GLU A 114 -6.82 -4.32 -10.39
C GLU A 114 -5.32 -4.43 -10.72
N ARG A 115 -4.46 -3.79 -9.92
CA ARG A 115 -3.00 -3.89 -10.10
C ARG A 115 -2.50 -5.32 -9.95
N ALA A 116 -2.94 -6.03 -8.91
CA ALA A 116 -2.51 -7.40 -8.65
C ALA A 116 -2.93 -8.37 -9.78
N TYR A 117 -4.17 -8.28 -10.27
CA TYR A 117 -4.62 -9.09 -11.40
C TYR A 117 -3.86 -8.76 -12.70
N ARG A 118 -3.54 -7.48 -12.96
CA ARG A 118 -2.67 -7.12 -14.08
C ARG A 118 -1.27 -7.73 -13.95
N GLU A 119 -0.69 -7.75 -12.75
CA GLU A 119 0.58 -8.43 -12.52
C GLU A 119 0.49 -9.94 -12.76
N ALA A 120 -0.60 -10.59 -12.34
CA ALA A 120 -0.84 -12.01 -12.61
C ALA A 120 -0.91 -12.27 -14.13
N LEU A 121 -1.70 -11.48 -14.87
CA LEU A 121 -1.85 -11.61 -16.33
C LEU A 121 -0.56 -11.36 -17.11
N ARG A 122 0.34 -10.50 -16.60
CA ARG A 122 1.67 -10.32 -17.22
C ARG A 122 2.54 -11.57 -17.12
N ARG A 123 2.30 -12.44 -16.15
CA ARG A 123 3.07 -13.67 -15.91
C ARG A 123 2.44 -14.87 -16.59
N ARG A 124 1.11 -14.96 -16.53
CA ARG A 124 0.33 -15.99 -17.21
C ARG A 124 -1.00 -15.40 -17.65
N ASP A 125 -1.23 -15.41 -18.97
CA ASP A 125 -2.54 -15.08 -19.53
C ASP A 125 -3.54 -16.19 -19.15
N GLU A 126 -4.54 -15.84 -18.35
CA GLU A 126 -5.46 -16.80 -17.75
C GLU A 126 -6.87 -16.22 -17.68
N VAL A 127 -7.83 -16.92 -18.29
CA VAL A 127 -9.22 -16.48 -18.44
C VAL A 127 -9.89 -16.18 -17.09
N ARG A 128 -9.60 -16.98 -16.06
CA ARG A 128 -10.13 -16.76 -14.69
C ARG A 128 -9.66 -15.43 -14.10
N THR A 129 -8.38 -15.11 -14.26
CA THR A 129 -7.81 -13.83 -13.81
C THR A 129 -8.41 -12.66 -14.58
N LEU A 130 -8.59 -12.82 -15.89
CA LEU A 130 -9.24 -11.81 -16.74
C LEU A 130 -10.70 -11.57 -16.32
N HIS A 131 -11.45 -12.64 -16.02
CA HIS A 131 -12.81 -12.54 -15.50
C HIS A 131 -12.87 -11.74 -14.19
N ASN A 132 -12.03 -12.07 -13.21
CA ASN A 132 -11.99 -11.35 -11.93
C ASN A 132 -11.56 -9.88 -12.09
N LEU A 133 -10.61 -9.61 -12.99
CA LEU A 133 -10.23 -8.24 -13.35
C LEU A 133 -11.42 -7.46 -13.93
N GLY A 134 -12.20 -8.07 -14.83
CA GLY A 134 -13.40 -7.47 -15.40
C GLY A 134 -14.43 -7.09 -14.33
N LEU A 135 -14.68 -7.98 -13.36
CA LEU A 135 -15.56 -7.69 -12.23
C LEU A 135 -15.06 -6.51 -11.39
N VAL A 136 -13.76 -6.45 -11.11
CA VAL A 136 -13.15 -5.32 -10.38
C VAL A 136 -13.28 -4.01 -11.17
N GLN A 137 -13.07 -4.04 -12.49
CA GLN A 137 -13.18 -2.86 -13.35
C GLN A 137 -14.60 -2.32 -13.43
N ILE A 138 -15.61 -3.20 -13.48
CA ILE A 138 -17.02 -2.79 -13.39
C ILE A 138 -17.27 -2.08 -12.05
N LYS A 139 -16.80 -2.64 -10.93
CA LYS A 139 -16.97 -2.03 -9.61
C LYS A 139 -16.27 -0.66 -9.49
N LEU A 140 -15.05 -0.53 -10.03
CA LEU A 140 -14.34 0.74 -10.11
C LEU A 140 -15.10 1.77 -10.95
N GLY A 141 -15.60 1.37 -12.12
CA GLY A 141 -16.41 2.22 -13.00
C GLY A 141 -17.68 2.71 -12.32
N ILE A 142 -18.42 1.82 -11.64
CA ILE A 142 -19.60 2.19 -10.84
C ILE A 142 -19.23 3.19 -9.73
N GLY A 143 -18.10 2.97 -9.04
CA GLY A 143 -17.60 3.89 -8.01
C GLY A 143 -17.31 5.28 -8.57
N ALA A 144 -16.63 5.36 -9.72
CA ALA A 144 -16.30 6.60 -10.40
C ALA A 144 -17.57 7.35 -10.88
N LEU A 145 -18.54 6.64 -11.45
CA LEU A 145 -19.82 7.21 -11.86
C LEU A 145 -20.63 7.74 -10.68
N ARG A 146 -20.64 7.02 -9.55
CA ARG A 146 -21.29 7.51 -8.32
C ARG A 146 -20.63 8.78 -7.78
N GLU A 147 -19.31 8.88 -7.86
CA GLU A 147 -18.61 10.11 -7.48
C GLU A 147 -18.93 11.27 -8.43
N ALA A 148 -18.95 11.02 -9.74
CA ALA A 148 -19.38 12.02 -10.72
C ALA A 148 -20.81 12.51 -10.42
N GLN A 149 -21.74 11.57 -10.18
CA GLN A 149 -23.13 11.87 -9.84
C GLN A 149 -23.26 12.76 -8.60
N ARG A 150 -22.44 12.55 -7.56
CA ARG A 150 -22.45 13.39 -6.35
C ARG A 150 -21.96 14.82 -6.59
N ARG A 151 -21.12 15.02 -7.60
CA ARG A 151 -20.50 16.33 -7.91
C ARG A 151 -21.30 17.14 -8.92
N LEU A 152 -22.13 16.49 -9.73
CA LEU A 152 -22.97 17.15 -10.72
C LEU A 152 -24.15 17.89 -10.04
N PRO A 153 -24.56 19.05 -10.57
CA PRO A 153 -25.81 19.71 -10.17
C PRO A 153 -27.02 18.83 -10.47
N ALA A 154 -28.03 18.88 -9.60
CA ALA A 154 -29.23 18.05 -9.70
C ALA A 154 -30.02 18.22 -11.01
N ASP A 155 -29.90 19.38 -11.66
CA ASP A 155 -30.52 19.74 -12.93
C ASP A 155 -29.63 19.48 -14.16
N ASP A 156 -28.42 18.96 -13.97
CA ASP A 156 -27.50 18.62 -15.05
C ASP A 156 -27.98 17.37 -15.82
N PRO A 157 -28.13 17.42 -17.15
CA PRO A 157 -28.54 16.27 -17.96
C PRO A 157 -27.62 15.04 -17.80
N ILE A 158 -26.33 15.22 -17.51
CA ILE A 158 -25.37 14.15 -17.28
C ILE A 158 -25.71 13.38 -16.00
N GLN A 159 -26.29 14.04 -14.99
CA GLN A 159 -26.67 13.39 -13.75
C GLN A 159 -27.79 12.37 -13.98
N GLU A 160 -28.80 12.70 -14.79
CA GLU A 160 -29.88 11.78 -15.13
C GLU A 160 -29.34 10.59 -15.94
N GLN A 161 -28.52 10.85 -16.97
CA GLN A 161 -27.88 9.80 -17.76
C GLN A 161 -27.06 8.84 -16.88
N THR A 162 -26.29 9.38 -15.95
CA THR A 162 -25.48 8.59 -15.01
C THR A 162 -26.37 7.74 -14.10
N ARG A 163 -27.48 8.31 -13.60
CA ARG A 163 -28.44 7.60 -12.76
C ARG A 163 -29.07 6.42 -13.49
N GLU A 164 -29.49 6.61 -14.74
CA GLU A 164 -30.09 5.56 -15.56
C GLU A 164 -29.10 4.43 -15.85
N PHE A 165 -27.85 4.76 -16.22
CA PHE A 165 -26.82 3.76 -16.43
C PHE A 165 -26.55 2.95 -15.16
N LEU A 166 -26.38 3.61 -14.01
CA LEU A 166 -26.14 2.94 -12.73
C LEU A 166 -27.30 2.02 -12.34
N ARG A 167 -28.54 2.44 -12.59
CA ARG A 167 -29.73 1.61 -12.36
C ARG A 167 -29.67 0.32 -13.19
N GLY A 168 -29.46 0.43 -14.50
CA GLY A 168 -29.37 -0.74 -15.38
C GLY A 168 -28.20 -1.67 -15.03
N ALA A 169 -27.05 -1.11 -14.66
CA ALA A 169 -25.89 -1.89 -14.24
C ALA A 169 -26.13 -2.68 -12.93
N LEU A 170 -26.91 -2.12 -12.00
CA LEU A 170 -27.26 -2.78 -10.74
C LEU A 170 -28.36 -3.82 -10.93
N GLU A 171 -29.35 -3.55 -11.78
CA GLU A 171 -30.40 -4.51 -12.15
C GLU A 171 -29.80 -5.75 -12.82
N ALA A 172 -28.83 -5.58 -13.72
CA ALA A 172 -28.12 -6.68 -14.36
C ALA A 172 -27.18 -7.46 -13.43
N ALA A 173 -26.82 -6.88 -12.28
CA ALA A 173 -25.95 -7.48 -11.28
C ALA A 173 -26.71 -8.14 -10.11
N ALA A 174 -28.05 -8.04 -10.08
CA ALA A 174 -28.88 -8.74 -9.13
C ALA A 174 -28.98 -10.23 -9.52
N PRO A 175 -28.78 -11.16 -8.57
CA PRO A 175 -28.86 -12.60 -8.83
C PRO A 175 -30.27 -13.08 -9.16
#